data_AF-A0A7C0XX81-F1
#
_entry.id   AF-A0A7C0XX81-F1
#
_cell.length_a   1.000
_cell.length_b   1.000
_cell.length_c   1.000
_cell.angle_alpha   90.00
_cell.angle_beta   90.00
_cell.angle_gamma   90.00
#
_symmetry.space_group_name_H-M   'P 1'
#
loop_
_entity.id
_entity.type
_entity.pdbx_description
1 polymer ?
#
loop_
_entity_poly.entity_id
_entity_poly.type
_entity_poly.pdbx_seq_one_letter_code
_entity_poly.pdbx_strand_id
1 'polypeptide(L)'
;MLRVSKLKTVGRVTALAFLLVAATGPWFMDSHPATEETCSPPLVWLGNGYCGCWVSLMAGFRMATWTGHSVLWWLCLPPVLPFLSTLLLILGRERRWLWVCHVTVWGLVAVYALLIHAFIWYWHRALIFWGAGLGGVVAVAMLVGEILVGRSPTLNESP
;
A
#
# COMPACT_ATOMS: atom_id res chain seq x y z
N MET A 1 -19.49 -19.67 -13.52
CA MET A 1 -18.69 -18.51 -13.98
C MET A 1 -19.13 -17.17 -13.37
N LEU A 2 -20.41 -16.79 -13.46
CA LEU A 2 -20.91 -15.46 -13.03
C LEU A 2 -20.79 -15.16 -11.53
N ARG A 3 -20.82 -16.19 -10.66
CA ARG A 3 -20.61 -16.06 -9.21
C ARG A 3 -19.13 -15.80 -8.85
N VAL A 4 -18.21 -16.42 -9.59
CA VAL A 4 -16.76 -16.28 -9.39
C VAL A 4 -16.30 -14.89 -9.85
N SER A 5 -16.80 -14.41 -11.00
CA SER A 5 -16.49 -13.06 -11.47
C SER A 5 -17.02 -11.97 -10.52
N LYS A 6 -18.25 -12.12 -10.02
CA LYS A 6 -18.79 -11.22 -8.98
C LYS A 6 -17.93 -11.22 -7.71
N LEU A 7 -17.53 -12.38 -7.21
CA LEU A 7 -16.68 -12.50 -6.02
C LEU A 7 -15.32 -11.83 -6.22
N LYS A 8 -14.67 -12.04 -7.38
CA LYS A 8 -13.41 -11.35 -7.73
C LYS A 8 -13.57 -9.83 -7.73
N THR A 9 -14.62 -9.31 -8.37
CA THR A 9 -14.88 -7.87 -8.42
C THR A 9 -15.10 -7.30 -7.02
N VAL A 10 -15.92 -7.96 -6.19
CA VAL A 10 -16.15 -7.53 -4.80
C VAL A 10 -14.86 -7.55 -4.00
N GLY A 11 -14.05 -8.61 -4.13
CA GLY A 11 -12.75 -8.72 -3.45
C GLY A 11 -11.80 -7.59 -3.84
N ARG A 12 -11.69 -7.30 -5.13
CA ARG A 12 -10.87 -6.19 -5.66
C ARG A 12 -11.34 -4.82 -5.17
N VAL A 13 -12.63 -4.54 -5.21
CA VAL A 13 -13.19 -3.28 -4.71
C VAL A 13 -12.97 -3.14 -3.21
N THR A 14 -13.16 -4.23 -2.46
CA THR A 14 -12.90 -4.27 -1.02
C THR A 14 -11.42 -3.99 -0.73
N ALA A 15 -10.50 -4.61 -1.45
CA ALA A 15 -9.06 -4.36 -1.33
C ALA A 15 -8.71 -2.89 -1.63
N LEU A 16 -9.32 -2.28 -2.65
CA LEU A 16 -9.13 -0.85 -2.92
C LEU A 16 -9.64 0.03 -1.78
N ALA A 17 -10.79 -0.28 -1.20
CA ALA A 17 -11.33 0.47 -0.05
C ALA A 17 -10.39 0.39 1.16
N PHE A 18 -9.88 -0.80 1.49
CA PHE A 18 -8.89 -0.96 2.55
C PHE A 18 -7.57 -0.26 2.23
N LEU A 19 -7.14 -0.24 0.96
CA LEU A 19 -5.94 0.50 0.55
C LEU A 19 -6.13 2.02 0.68
N LEU A 20 -7.34 2.55 0.45
CA LEU A 20 -7.66 3.96 0.73
C LEU A 20 -7.55 4.26 2.22
N VAL A 21 -8.11 3.40 3.08
CA VAL A 21 -7.97 3.55 4.54
C VAL A 21 -6.50 3.50 4.93
N ALA A 22 -5.73 2.54 4.41
CA ALA A 22 -4.30 2.45 4.62
C ALA A 22 -3.57 3.74 4.20
N ALA A 23 -3.92 4.34 3.04
CA ALA A 23 -3.33 5.57 2.54
C ALA A 23 -3.53 6.80 3.45
N THR A 24 -4.58 6.81 4.28
CA THR A 24 -4.80 7.87 5.27
C THR A 24 -3.91 7.72 6.50
N GLY A 25 -3.41 6.51 6.77
CA GLY A 25 -2.48 6.25 7.86
C GLY A 25 -1.04 6.65 7.56
N PRO A 26 -0.13 6.52 8.54
CA PRO A 26 1.29 6.82 8.39
C PRO A 26 1.99 5.80 7.49
N TRP A 27 2.68 6.31 6.48
CA TRP A 27 3.56 5.56 5.57
C TRP A 27 5.00 6.05 5.64
N PHE A 28 5.18 7.34 5.96
CA PHE A 28 6.46 8.01 5.99
C PHE A 28 6.62 8.76 7.30
N MET A 29 7.85 9.22 7.53
CA MET A 29 8.16 10.18 8.58
C MET A 29 8.91 11.34 7.99
N ASP A 30 8.58 12.53 8.47
CA ASP A 30 9.42 13.71 8.35
C ASP A 30 10.09 13.96 9.70
N SER A 31 11.36 14.35 9.70
CA SER A 31 12.13 14.55 10.93
C SER A 31 12.73 15.93 10.97
N HIS A 32 12.61 16.60 12.11
CA HIS A 32 13.11 17.95 12.31
C HIS A 32 14.02 18.01 13.54
N PRO A 33 15.05 18.88 13.52
CA PRO A 33 15.90 19.08 14.67
C PRO A 33 15.07 19.67 15.83
N ALA A 34 15.16 19.05 16.99
CA ALA A 34 14.45 19.45 18.20
C ALA A 34 15.18 18.92 19.44
N THR A 35 14.82 19.45 20.60
CA THR A 35 15.15 18.85 21.90
C THR A 35 13.99 18.03 22.43
N GLU A 36 14.25 17.13 23.39
CA GLU A 36 13.21 16.31 24.01
C GLU A 36 12.11 17.16 24.65
N GLU A 37 12.48 18.28 25.29
CA GLU A 37 11.54 19.21 25.92
C GLU A 37 10.67 19.97 24.89
N THR A 38 11.21 20.23 23.70
CA THR A 38 10.48 20.93 22.62
C THR A 38 9.66 20.00 21.73
N CYS A 39 9.86 18.68 21.81
CA CYS A 39 9.15 17.69 21.02
C CYS A 39 7.82 17.34 21.70
N SER A 40 6.75 18.03 21.30
CA SER A 40 5.41 17.86 21.87
C SER A 40 4.49 17.02 20.95
N PRO A 41 3.49 16.32 21.52
CA PRO A 41 2.47 15.61 20.73
C PRO A 41 1.79 16.54 19.70
N PRO A 42 1.51 16.08 18.47
CA PRO A 42 1.50 14.69 17.99
C PRO A 42 2.86 14.18 17.47
N LEU A 43 3.94 14.92 17.66
CA LEU A 43 5.28 14.52 17.23
C LEU A 43 5.89 13.51 18.22
N VAL A 44 6.79 12.66 17.74
CA VAL A 44 7.44 11.60 18.53
C VAL A 44 8.92 11.86 18.63
N TRP A 45 9.47 11.85 19.85
CA TRP A 45 10.90 11.98 20.08
C TRP A 45 11.65 10.76 19.55
N LEU A 46 12.59 10.98 18.64
CA LEU A 46 13.37 9.89 18.01
C LEU A 46 14.74 9.69 18.67
N GLY A 47 15.13 10.61 19.56
CA GLY A 47 16.48 10.70 20.10
C GLY A 47 17.43 11.48 19.18
N ASN A 48 18.69 11.61 19.60
CA ASN A 48 19.77 12.26 18.83
C ASN A 48 19.49 13.70 18.37
N GLY A 49 18.62 14.46 19.06
CA GLY A 49 18.30 15.82 18.64
C GLY A 49 17.22 15.92 17.57
N TYR A 50 16.42 14.87 17.36
CA TYR A 50 15.39 14.85 16.32
C TYR A 50 14.01 14.44 16.85
N CYS A 51 12.99 15.11 16.32
CA CYS A 51 11.58 14.84 16.55
C CYS A 51 10.93 14.45 15.21
N GLY A 52 10.12 13.40 15.22
CA GLY A 52 9.50 12.81 14.04
C GLY A 52 8.01 13.14 13.93
N CYS A 53 7.57 13.48 12.72
CA CYS A 53 6.18 13.65 12.34
C CYS A 53 5.73 12.50 11.45
N TRP A 54 4.58 11.90 11.76
CA TRP A 54 3.95 10.91 10.89
C TRP A 54 3.36 11.56 9.65
N VAL A 55 3.73 11.06 8.48
CA VAL A 55 3.22 11.54 7.20
C VAL A 55 2.43 10.43 6.54
N SER A 56 1.17 10.76 6.21
CA SER A 56 0.32 9.83 5.46
C SER A 56 0.71 9.77 3.99
N LEU A 57 0.30 8.70 3.30
CA LEU A 57 0.56 8.58 1.86
C LEU A 57 -0.08 9.73 1.07
N MET A 58 -1.31 10.11 1.43
CA MET A 58 -2.00 11.25 0.80
C MET A 58 -1.27 12.57 1.02
N ALA A 59 -0.77 12.81 2.24
CA ALA A 59 0.01 13.99 2.55
C ALA A 59 1.33 14.01 1.76
N GLY A 60 2.04 12.88 1.71
CA GLY A 60 3.26 12.72 0.92
C GLY A 60 3.04 12.96 -0.58
N PHE A 61 1.94 12.46 -1.14
CA PHE A 61 1.58 12.70 -2.54
C PHE A 61 1.31 14.18 -2.81
N ARG A 62 0.56 14.85 -1.92
CA ARG A 62 0.31 16.30 -2.03
C ARG A 62 1.61 17.09 -1.98
N MET A 63 2.50 16.76 -1.04
CA MET A 63 3.83 17.37 -0.96
C MET A 63 4.61 17.15 -2.26
N ALA A 64 4.68 15.92 -2.77
CA ALA A 64 5.36 15.59 -4.01
C ALA A 64 4.88 16.41 -5.21
N THR A 65 3.57 16.61 -5.34
CA THR A 65 2.98 17.38 -6.45
C THR A 65 3.15 18.90 -6.33
N TRP A 66 3.08 19.45 -5.11
CA TRP A 66 3.02 20.89 -4.90
C TRP A 66 4.39 21.53 -4.64
N THR A 67 5.29 20.80 -3.99
CA THR A 67 6.59 21.33 -3.56
C THR A 67 7.72 20.98 -4.53
N GLY A 68 7.44 20.20 -5.58
CA GLY A 68 8.44 19.80 -6.58
C GLY A 68 9.47 18.79 -6.06
N HIS A 69 9.26 18.20 -4.89
CA HIS A 69 10.13 17.16 -4.34
C HIS A 69 9.99 15.85 -5.13
N SER A 70 10.83 15.71 -6.16
CA SER A 70 10.83 14.58 -7.10
C SER A 70 11.01 13.21 -6.44
N VAL A 71 11.73 13.13 -5.31
CA VAL A 71 11.97 11.87 -4.58
C VAL A 71 10.70 11.35 -3.87
N LEU A 72 9.90 12.25 -3.30
CA LEU A 72 8.64 11.89 -2.62
C LEU A 72 7.63 11.30 -3.61
N TRP A 73 7.65 11.75 -4.86
CA TRP A 73 6.83 11.19 -5.93
C TRP A 73 7.13 9.70 -6.15
N TRP A 74 8.41 9.35 -6.25
CA TRP A 74 8.84 7.96 -6.42
C TRP A 74 8.49 7.07 -5.23
N LEU A 75 8.52 7.62 -4.01
CA LEU A 75 8.10 6.89 -2.80
C LEU A 75 6.59 6.68 -2.72
N CYS A 76 5.79 7.66 -3.16
CA CYS A 76 4.33 7.54 -3.13
C CYS A 76 3.77 6.69 -4.27
N LEU A 77 4.55 6.44 -5.32
CA LEU A 77 4.07 5.79 -6.54
C LEU A 77 3.66 4.33 -6.34
N PRO A 78 4.45 3.44 -5.68
CA PRO A 78 4.10 2.03 -5.56
C PRO A 78 2.72 1.82 -4.93
N PRO A 79 2.35 2.43 -3.78
CA PRO A 79 1.02 2.27 -3.19
C PRO A 79 -0.15 2.81 -4.03
N VAL A 80 0.12 3.70 -4.99
CA VAL A 80 -0.90 4.25 -5.89
C VAL A 80 -1.14 3.35 -7.12
N LEU A 81 -0.13 2.60 -7.57
CA LEU A 81 -0.24 1.73 -8.74
C LEU A 81 -1.38 0.68 -8.66
N PRO A 82 -1.68 0.04 -7.51
CA PRO A 82 -2.79 -0.91 -7.39
C PRO A 82 -4.15 -0.34 -7.78
N PHE A 83 -4.39 0.95 -7.58
CA PHE A 83 -5.65 1.59 -8.00
C PHE A 83 -5.81 1.49 -9.51
N LEU A 84 -4.78 1.92 -10.25
CA LEU A 84 -4.81 1.91 -11.71
C LEU A 84 -4.88 0.47 -12.26
N SER A 85 -4.06 -0.45 -11.73
CA SER A 85 -4.03 -1.83 -12.22
C SER A 85 -5.36 -2.54 -11.98
N THR A 86 -5.99 -2.32 -10.82
CA THR A 86 -7.27 -2.93 -10.46
C THR A 86 -8.42 -2.37 -11.31
N LEU A 87 -8.45 -1.05 -11.54
CA LEU A 87 -9.44 -0.42 -12.42
C LEU A 87 -9.34 -0.92 -13.86
N LEU A 88 -8.11 -0.99 -14.41
CA LEU A 88 -7.87 -1.52 -15.75
C LEU A 88 -8.34 -2.97 -15.89
N LEU A 89 -8.19 -3.78 -14.84
CA LEU A 89 -8.56 -5.18 -14.87
C LEU A 89 -10.08 -5.38 -14.76
N ILE A 90 -10.77 -4.54 -13.98
CA ILE A 90 -12.24 -4.50 -13.89
C ILE A 90 -12.85 -4.08 -15.25
N LEU A 91 -12.30 -3.04 -15.89
CA LEU A 91 -12.81 -2.52 -17.16
C LEU A 91 -12.39 -3.37 -18.37
N GLY A 92 -11.18 -3.93 -18.35
CA GLY A 92 -10.52 -4.58 -19.47
C GLY A 92 -10.90 -6.04 -19.74
N ARG A 93 -11.92 -6.58 -19.07
CA ARG A 93 -12.44 -7.96 -19.21
C ARG A 93 -11.39 -9.07 -18.97
N GLU A 94 -10.60 -8.97 -17.89
CA GLU A 94 -9.67 -10.02 -17.41
C GLU A 94 -8.67 -10.57 -18.46
N ARG A 95 -8.07 -9.71 -19.30
CA ARG A 95 -6.98 -10.15 -20.19
C ARG A 95 -5.79 -10.68 -19.39
N ARG A 96 -5.21 -11.82 -19.81
CA ARG A 96 -4.09 -12.49 -19.12
C ARG A 96 -2.91 -11.56 -18.84
N TRP A 97 -2.54 -10.72 -19.79
CA TRP A 97 -1.47 -9.73 -19.62
C TRP A 97 -1.79 -8.70 -18.51
N LEU A 98 -3.02 -8.16 -18.48
CA LEU A 98 -3.44 -7.21 -17.44
C LEU A 98 -3.43 -7.87 -16.06
N TRP A 99 -3.81 -9.14 -16.00
CA TRP A 99 -3.73 -9.93 -14.77
C TRP A 99 -2.29 -10.12 -14.28
N VAL A 100 -1.35 -10.44 -15.16
CA VAL A 100 0.08 -10.50 -14.79
C VAL A 100 0.57 -9.16 -14.26
N CYS A 101 0.29 -8.04 -14.95
CA CYS A 101 0.65 -6.71 -14.46
C CYS A 101 0.05 -6.39 -13.10
N HIS A 102 -1.23 -6.72 -12.90
CA HIS A 102 -1.93 -6.49 -11.66
C HIS A 102 -1.29 -7.25 -10.50
N VAL A 103 -1.01 -8.54 -10.67
CA VAL A 103 -0.31 -9.37 -9.67
C VAL A 103 1.09 -8.81 -9.38
N THR A 104 1.85 -8.41 -10.41
CA THR A 104 3.18 -7.80 -10.23
C THR A 104 3.09 -6.50 -9.41
N VAL A 105 2.14 -5.64 -9.71
CA VAL A 105 1.94 -4.36 -9.01
C VAL A 105 1.58 -4.58 -7.55
N TRP A 106 0.63 -5.48 -7.25
CA TRP A 106 0.29 -5.82 -5.87
C TRP A 106 1.45 -6.49 -5.13
N GLY A 107 2.26 -7.30 -5.83
CA GLY A 107 3.51 -7.88 -5.32
C GLY A 107 4.52 -6.83 -4.91
N LEU A 108 4.74 -5.84 -5.77
CA LEU A 108 5.64 -4.72 -5.48
C LEU A 108 5.17 -3.94 -4.25
N VAL A 109 3.87 -3.68 -4.12
CA VAL A 109 3.32 -3.00 -2.94
C VAL A 109 3.47 -3.83 -1.68
N ALA A 110 3.25 -5.14 -1.73
CA ALA A 110 3.46 -6.02 -0.58
C ALA A 110 4.91 -5.94 -0.09
N VAL A 111 5.89 -6.12 -0.98
CA VAL A 111 7.32 -6.03 -0.63
C VAL A 111 7.66 -4.64 -0.09
N TYR A 112 7.25 -3.58 -0.79
CA TYR A 112 7.52 -2.21 -0.41
C TYR A 112 6.97 -1.86 0.98
N ALA A 113 5.69 -2.17 1.22
CA ALA A 113 5.01 -1.87 2.46
C ALA A 113 5.59 -2.67 3.65
N LEU A 114 5.91 -3.95 3.44
CA LEU A 114 6.55 -4.78 4.44
C LEU A 114 7.96 -4.29 4.78
N LEU A 115 8.76 -3.89 3.78
CA LEU A 115 10.08 -3.32 4.02
C LEU A 115 10.00 -2.05 4.82
N ILE A 116 9.13 -1.10 4.45
CA ILE A 116 8.94 0.14 5.20
C ILE A 116 8.53 -0.14 6.64
N HIS A 117 7.50 -0.98 6.82
CA HIS A 117 6.97 -1.26 8.14
C HIS A 117 8.01 -1.98 9.03
N ALA A 118 8.64 -3.05 8.54
CA ALA A 118 9.59 -3.84 9.30
C ALA A 118 10.91 -3.11 9.56
N PHE A 119 11.45 -2.40 8.56
CA PHE A 119 12.70 -1.65 8.69
C PHE A 119 12.57 -0.54 9.73
N ILE A 120 11.48 0.23 9.66
CA ILE A 120 11.26 1.36 10.58
C ILE A 120 10.91 0.86 11.98
N TRP A 121 10.11 -0.20 12.09
CA TRP A 121 9.86 -0.85 13.37
C TRP A 121 11.16 -1.31 14.05
N TYR A 122 12.11 -1.86 13.29
CA TYR A 122 13.40 -2.31 13.80
C TYR A 122 14.25 -1.15 14.34
N TRP A 123 14.33 -0.04 13.62
CA TRP A 123 15.15 1.13 14.00
C TRP A 123 14.47 2.04 15.03
N HIS A 124 13.16 2.20 14.97
CA HIS A 124 12.40 3.16 15.74
C HIS A 124 11.07 2.53 16.21
N ARG A 125 11.13 1.72 17.28
CA ARG A 125 9.95 1.03 17.84
C ARG A 125 8.79 1.95 18.22
N ALA A 126 9.09 3.22 18.51
CA ALA A 126 8.07 4.23 18.83
C ALA A 126 7.24 4.67 17.60
N LEU A 127 7.72 4.41 16.38
CA LEU A 127 7.07 4.80 15.14
C LEU A 127 6.24 3.65 14.56
N ILE A 128 4.94 3.68 14.81
CA ILE A 128 4.02 2.67 14.28
C ILE A 128 3.47 3.12 12.93
N PHE A 129 4.06 2.63 11.84
CA PHE A 129 3.59 2.90 10.48
C PHE A 129 2.46 1.95 10.11
N TRP A 130 1.32 2.11 10.79
CA TRP A 130 0.17 1.23 10.62
C TRP A 130 -0.44 1.32 9.22
N GLY A 131 -0.32 2.46 8.53
CA GLY A 131 -0.77 2.62 7.14
C GLY A 131 -0.02 1.69 6.20
N ALA A 132 1.31 1.68 6.28
CA ALA A 132 2.15 0.74 5.55
C ALA A 132 1.85 -0.72 5.94
N GLY A 133 1.74 -1.02 7.24
CA GLY A 133 1.41 -2.36 7.73
C GLY A 133 0.09 -2.90 7.16
N LEU A 134 -0.98 -2.11 7.24
CA LEU A 134 -2.29 -2.45 6.68
C LEU A 134 -2.21 -2.61 5.15
N GLY A 135 -1.51 -1.71 4.45
CA GLY A 135 -1.29 -1.81 3.01
C GLY A 135 -0.60 -3.11 2.60
N GLY A 136 0.40 -3.55 3.37
CA GLY A 136 1.08 -4.83 3.18
C GLY A 136 0.13 -6.03 3.35
N VAL A 137 -0.67 -6.05 4.41
CA VAL A 137 -1.67 -7.11 4.65
C VAL A 137 -2.68 -7.20 3.51
N VAL A 138 -3.22 -6.06 3.07
CA VAL A 138 -4.17 -5.99 1.95
C VAL A 138 -3.53 -6.51 0.67
N ALA A 139 -2.28 -6.13 0.40
CA ALA A 139 -1.56 -6.57 -0.78
C ALA A 139 -1.32 -8.09 -0.80
N VAL A 140 -0.89 -8.66 0.33
CA VAL A 140 -0.73 -10.12 0.47
C VAL A 140 -2.06 -10.84 0.29
N ALA A 141 -3.12 -10.37 0.94
CA ALA A 141 -4.46 -10.95 0.80
C ALA A 141 -4.95 -10.92 -0.65
N MET A 142 -4.72 -9.82 -1.37
CA MET A 142 -5.10 -9.69 -2.77
C MET A 142 -4.29 -10.65 -3.66
N LEU A 143 -2.98 -10.77 -3.45
CA LEU A 143 -2.13 -11.71 -4.17
C LEU A 143 -2.57 -13.15 -3.98
N VAL A 144 -2.79 -13.56 -2.73
CA VAL A 144 -3.26 -14.90 -2.38
C VAL A 144 -4.62 -15.15 -3.04
N GLY A 145 -5.55 -14.20 -2.96
CA GLY A 145 -6.85 -14.28 -3.60
C GLY A 145 -6.77 -14.47 -5.13
N GLU A 146 -5.98 -13.66 -5.82
CA GLU A 146 -5.80 -13.77 -7.28
C GLU A 146 -5.14 -15.09 -7.70
N ILE A 147 -4.13 -15.54 -6.95
CA ILE A 147 -3.43 -16.79 -7.25
C ILE A 147 -4.34 -18.00 -7.00
N LEU A 148 -5.04 -18.04 -5.87
CA LEU A 148 -5.92 -19.17 -5.54
C LEU A 148 -7.07 -19.28 -6.54
N VAL A 149 -7.72 -18.17 -6.89
CA VAL A 149 -8.82 -18.18 -7.86
C VAL A 149 -8.31 -18.43 -9.28
N GLY A 150 -7.11 -17.97 -9.62
CA GLY A 150 -6.45 -18.27 -10.90
C GLY A 150 -5.98 -19.72 -11.02
N ARG A 151 -5.73 -20.40 -9.90
CA ARG A 151 -5.28 -21.79 -9.82
C ARG A 151 -6.40 -22.82 -9.60
N SER A 152 -7.69 -22.46 -9.56
CA SER A 152 -8.75 -23.49 -9.47
C SER A 152 -9.00 -24.18 -10.82
N PRO A 153 -8.57 -25.43 -11.04
CA PRO A 153 -8.87 -26.19 -12.27
C PRO A 153 -10.31 -26.75 -12.34
N THR A 154 -11.18 -26.49 -11.37
CA THR A 154 -12.47 -27.21 -11.23
C THR A 154 -13.67 -26.63 -11.98
N LEU A 155 -13.47 -25.93 -13.11
CA LEU A 155 -14.57 -25.51 -14.01
C LEU A 155 -14.24 -25.63 -15.51
N ASN A 156 -13.10 -26.21 -15.88
CA ASN A 156 -12.68 -26.35 -17.28
C ASN A 156 -12.62 -27.79 -17.81
N GLU A 157 -13.07 -28.78 -17.03
CA GLU A 157 -13.29 -30.14 -17.54
C GLU A 157 -14.64 -30.67 -17.06
N SER A 158 -15.65 -30.54 -17.91
CA SER A 158 -16.65 -31.58 -18.12
C SER A 158 -17.32 -31.37 -19.49
N PRO A 159 -17.56 -32.45 -20.24
CA PRO A 159 -17.79 -32.48 -21.69
C PRO A 159 -19.09 -31.81 -22.15
#